data_AF-K3WA71-F1
#
_entry.id   AF-K3WA71-F1
#
_cell.length_a   1.000
_cell.length_b   1.000
_cell.length_c   1.000
_cell.angle_alpha   90.00
_cell.angle_beta   90.00
_cell.angle_gamma   90.00
#
_symmetry.space_group_name_H-M   'P 1'
#
loop_
_entity.id
_entity.type
_entity.pdbx_description
1 polymer ?
#
loop_
_entity_poly.entity_id
_entity_poly.type
_entity_poly.pdbx_seq_one_letter_code
_entity_poly.pdbx_strand_id
1 'polypeptide(L)'
;VPKSTPLTELERGLISAYHNEKLTIRKIAERINRSSTVMYNFLQDPDKYETAKRSGRPPALKKRDKRQLKKHVSTGDFTANQLKKDLDLQVSVRTIQRELQKDDNLVYIKATRHLS
;
A
#
# COMPACT_ATOMS: atom_id res chain seq x y z
N VAL A 1 8.93 10.22 6.15
CA VAL A 1 10.05 9.28 5.85
C VAL A 1 10.40 8.56 7.14
N PRO A 2 10.65 7.23 7.18
CA PRO A 2 11.09 6.59 8.42
C PRO A 2 12.36 7.28 8.94
N LYS A 3 12.44 7.47 10.27
CA LYS A 3 13.54 8.20 10.93
C LYS A 3 14.87 7.43 10.89
N SER A 4 14.84 6.13 10.60
CA SER A 4 16.03 5.28 10.44
C SER A 4 15.83 4.29 9.30
N THR A 5 16.92 3.92 8.63
CA THR A 5 16.91 2.80 7.70
C THR A 5 16.75 1.48 8.44
N PRO A 6 16.18 0.46 7.78
CA PRO A 6 16.24 -0.92 8.20
C PRO A 6 17.60 -1.42 8.68
N LEU A 7 17.58 -2.37 9.61
CA LEU A 7 18.77 -3.17 9.91
C LEU A 7 19.05 -4.11 8.74
N THR A 8 20.29 -4.10 8.26
CA THR A 8 20.81 -5.07 7.31
C THR A 8 20.94 -6.45 7.96
N GLU A 9 21.06 -7.49 7.14
CA GLU A 9 21.25 -8.86 7.64
C GLU A 9 22.53 -9.01 8.48
N LEU A 10 23.62 -8.36 8.05
CA LEU A 10 24.88 -8.32 8.80
C LEU A 10 24.69 -7.67 10.17
N GLU A 11 24.00 -6.53 10.24
CA GLU A 11 23.70 -5.87 11.51
C GLU A 11 22.84 -6.75 12.41
N ARG A 12 21.81 -7.42 11.88
CA ARG A 12 20.97 -8.36 12.66
C ARG A 12 21.81 -9.51 13.23
N GLY A 13 22.75 -10.05 12.46
CA GLY A 13 23.68 -11.08 12.92
C GLY A 13 24.59 -10.58 14.04
N LEU A 14 25.20 -9.40 13.89
CA LEU A 14 26.06 -8.79 14.90
C LEU A 14 25.30 -8.46 16.20
N ILE A 15 24.08 -7.93 16.08
CA ILE A 15 23.23 -7.65 17.24
C ILE A 15 22.94 -8.93 18.01
N SER A 16 22.58 -10.00 17.30
CA SER A 16 22.30 -11.30 17.91
C SER A 16 23.52 -11.88 18.61
N ALA A 17 24.70 -11.79 17.99
CA ALA A 17 25.96 -12.22 18.60
C ALA A 17 26.29 -11.43 19.88
N TYR A 18 26.27 -10.10 19.84
CA TYR A 18 26.55 -9.28 21.02
C TYR A 18 25.50 -9.44 22.12
N HIS A 19 24.23 -9.67 21.76
CA HIS A 19 23.19 -9.95 22.73
C HIS A 19 23.42 -11.29 23.45
N ASN A 20 23.89 -12.32 22.73
CA ASN A 20 24.27 -13.60 23.32
C ASN A 20 25.47 -13.49 24.26
N GLU A 21 26.39 -12.56 24.00
CA GLU A 21 27.48 -12.17 24.91
C GLU A 21 27.00 -11.34 26.13
N LYS A 22 25.69 -11.12 26.27
CA LYS A 22 25.05 -10.33 27.34
C LYS A 22 25.48 -8.86 27.38
N LEU A 23 25.86 -8.28 26.24
CA LEU A 23 26.08 -6.84 26.16
C LEU A 23 24.75 -6.10 26.32
N THR A 24 24.79 -4.99 27.04
CA THR A 24 23.64 -4.09 27.17
C THR A 24 23.27 -3.49 25.80
N ILE A 25 21.97 -3.29 25.55
CA ILE A 25 21.46 -2.68 24.31
C ILE A 25 22.20 -1.39 23.95
N ARG A 26 22.53 -0.54 24.94
CA ARG A 26 23.27 0.71 24.72
C ARG A 26 24.66 0.47 24.14
N LYS A 27 25.44 -0.47 24.70
CA LYS A 27 26.76 -0.83 24.17
C LYS A 27 26.69 -1.40 22.76
N ILE A 28 25.67 -2.21 22.46
CA ILE A 28 25.45 -2.75 21.11
C ILE A 28 25.12 -1.62 20.13
N ALA A 29 24.22 -0.72 20.51
CA ALA A 29 23.84 0.46 19.74
C ALA A 29 25.04 1.36 19.41
N GLU A 30 25.92 1.60 20.40
CA GLU A 30 27.17 2.36 20.23
C GLU A 30 28.14 1.65 19.28
N ARG A 31 28.31 0.33 19.41
CA ARG A 31 29.22 -0.46 18.53
C ARG A 31 28.76 -0.52 17.07
N ILE A 32 27.45 -0.65 16.85
CA ILE A 32 26.87 -0.80 15.50
C ILE A 32 26.45 0.56 14.91
N ASN A 33 26.59 1.64 15.70
CA ASN A 33 26.18 2.99 15.34
C ASN A 33 24.69 3.08 14.92
N ARG A 34 23.82 2.45 15.71
CA ARG A 34 22.36 2.42 15.50
C ARG A 34 21.62 2.89 16.74
N SER A 35 20.36 3.31 16.59
CA SER A 35 19.58 3.78 17.74
C SER A 35 19.19 2.65 18.67
N SER A 36 19.24 2.89 19.98
CA SER A 36 18.83 1.92 21.00
C SER A 36 17.38 1.45 20.82
N THR A 37 16.50 2.32 20.30
CA THR A 37 15.10 1.96 19.99
C THR A 37 15.00 0.92 18.88
N VAL A 38 15.79 1.04 17.81
CA VAL A 38 15.81 0.04 16.72
C VAL A 38 16.35 -1.29 17.23
N MET A 39 17.43 -1.25 18.03
CA MET A 39 17.97 -2.45 18.69
C MET A 39 16.92 -3.13 19.58
N TYR A 40 16.25 -2.36 20.44
CA TYR A 40 15.22 -2.87 21.34
C TYR A 40 14.08 -3.52 20.56
N ASN A 41 13.56 -2.85 19.53
CA ASN A 41 12.47 -3.38 18.71
C ASN A 41 12.87 -4.66 17.97
N PHE A 42 14.11 -4.75 17.48
CA PHE A 42 14.63 -5.95 16.85
C PHE A 42 14.75 -7.10 17.86
N LEU A 43 15.35 -6.88 19.03
CA LEU A 43 15.56 -7.92 20.05
C LEU A 43 14.26 -8.43 20.70
N GLN A 44 13.20 -7.62 20.72
CA GLN A 44 11.89 -8.04 21.23
C GLN A 44 11.24 -9.11 20.34
N ASP A 45 11.36 -8.99 19.02
CA ASP A 45 10.81 -9.96 18.07
C ASP A 45 11.66 -9.99 16.79
N PRO A 46 12.81 -10.71 16.79
CA PRO A 46 13.74 -10.73 15.68
C PRO A 46 13.11 -11.28 14.39
N ASP A 47 12.25 -12.30 14.53
CA ASP A 47 11.62 -12.99 13.40
C ASP A 47 10.57 -12.12 12.72
N LYS A 48 9.86 -11.25 13.47
CA LYS A 48 8.88 -10.33 12.90
C LYS A 48 9.45 -8.97 12.53
N TYR A 49 10.73 -8.69 12.81
CA TYR A 49 11.34 -7.42 12.45
C TYR A 49 11.17 -7.15 10.95
N GLU A 50 10.52 -6.02 10.63
CA GLU A 50 10.25 -5.56 9.26
C GLU A 50 9.41 -6.47 8.36
N THR A 51 8.79 -7.52 8.91
CA THR A 51 7.86 -8.38 8.17
C THR A 51 6.52 -7.68 7.88
N ALA A 52 6.15 -6.70 8.70
CA ALA A 52 4.89 -5.99 8.58
C ALA A 52 4.89 -5.05 7.37
N LYS A 53 4.11 -5.40 6.34
CA LYS A 53 3.84 -4.52 5.21
C LYS A 53 3.00 -3.33 5.65
N ARG A 54 3.37 -2.13 5.20
CA ARG A 54 2.52 -0.94 5.38
C ARG A 54 1.22 -1.11 4.62
N SER A 55 0.09 -0.80 5.25
CA SER A 55 -1.25 -0.87 4.65
C SER A 55 -1.46 0.09 3.45
N GLY A 56 -0.55 1.05 3.26
CA GLY A 56 -0.65 2.05 2.21
C GLY A 56 -1.80 3.04 2.43
N ARG A 57 -2.01 3.91 1.44
CA ARG A 57 -3.12 4.87 1.46
C ARG A 57 -4.43 4.14 1.16
N PRO A 58 -5.52 4.42 1.91
CA PRO A 58 -6.84 3.90 1.58
C PRO A 58 -7.24 4.23 0.12
N PRO A 59 -7.89 3.31 -0.59
CA PRO A 59 -8.37 3.57 -1.94
C PRO A 59 -9.46 4.65 -1.93
N ALA A 60 -9.49 5.47 -2.99
CA ALA A 60 -10.49 6.52 -3.13
C ALA A 60 -11.93 6.00 -3.32
N LEU A 61 -12.08 4.80 -3.90
CA LEU A 61 -13.37 4.12 -4.06
C LEU A 61 -13.56 3.08 -2.95
N LYS A 62 -14.71 3.13 -2.27
CA LYS A 62 -15.09 2.12 -1.27
C LYS A 62 -15.46 0.81 -1.96
N LYS A 63 -15.45 -0.30 -1.20
CA LYS A 63 -15.83 -1.63 -1.72
C LYS A 63 -17.25 -1.64 -2.33
N ARG A 64 -18.19 -0.91 -1.71
CA ARG A 64 -19.57 -0.75 -2.21
C ARG A 64 -19.60 -0.06 -3.57
N ASP A 65 -18.93 1.08 -3.69
CA ASP A 65 -18.90 1.88 -4.92
C ASP A 65 -18.31 1.08 -6.08
N LYS A 66 -17.24 0.33 -5.82
CA LYS A 66 -16.65 -0.59 -6.81
C LYS A 66 -17.65 -1.63 -7.31
N ARG A 67 -18.43 -2.23 -6.39
CA ARG A 67 -19.45 -3.22 -6.73
C ARG A 67 -20.59 -2.59 -7.53
N GLN A 68 -21.05 -1.41 -7.14
CA GLN A 68 -22.08 -0.68 -7.88
C GLN A 68 -21.61 -0.31 -9.28
N LEU A 69 -20.36 0.18 -9.39
CA LEU A 69 -19.75 0.50 -10.66
C LEU A 69 -19.72 -0.72 -11.59
N LYS A 70 -19.21 -1.86 -11.12
CA LYS A 70 -19.22 -3.11 -11.91
C LYS A 70 -20.62 -3.51 -12.34
N LYS A 71 -21.58 -3.53 -11.41
CA LYS A 71 -22.97 -3.87 -11.70
C LYS A 71 -23.56 -2.95 -12.78
N HIS A 72 -23.31 -1.65 -12.69
CA HIS A 72 -23.90 -0.67 -13.60
C HIS A 72 -23.26 -0.71 -14.99
N VAL A 73 -21.95 -0.99 -15.09
CA VAL A 73 -21.32 -1.19 -16.40
C VAL A 73 -21.78 -2.47 -17.08
N SER A 74 -22.07 -3.53 -16.31
CA SER A 74 -22.59 -4.77 -16.89
C SER A 74 -23.99 -4.65 -17.51
N THR A 75 -24.72 -3.56 -17.29
CA THR A 75 -26.06 -3.37 -17.87
C THR A 75 -26.06 -2.72 -19.25
N GLY A 76 -24.91 -2.23 -19.74
CA GLY A 76 -24.83 -1.59 -21.05
C GLY A 76 -23.63 -0.66 -21.20
N ASP A 77 -23.66 0.16 -22.24
CA ASP A 77 -22.57 1.08 -22.57
C ASP A 77 -22.70 2.41 -21.81
N PHE A 78 -21.70 2.74 -21.01
CA PHE A 78 -21.66 3.98 -20.25
C PHE A 78 -20.30 4.65 -20.36
N THR A 79 -20.31 5.99 -20.45
CA THR A 79 -19.09 6.77 -20.25
C THR A 79 -18.75 6.83 -18.76
N ALA A 80 -17.46 6.93 -18.43
CA ALA A 80 -17.02 7.09 -17.05
C ALA A 80 -17.59 8.35 -16.36
N ASN A 81 -17.95 9.38 -17.14
CA ASN A 81 -18.58 10.59 -16.60
C ASN A 81 -20.08 10.40 -16.30
N GLN A 82 -20.79 9.59 -17.10
CA GLN A 82 -22.17 9.18 -16.77
C GLN A 82 -22.19 8.36 -15.49
N LEU A 83 -21.35 7.31 -15.40
CA LEU A 83 -21.25 6.48 -14.19
C LEU A 83 -20.93 7.29 -12.93
N LYS A 84 -20.10 8.33 -13.05
CA LYS A 84 -19.82 9.23 -11.94
C LYS A 84 -21.08 9.93 -11.44
N LYS A 85 -21.91 10.44 -12.35
CA LYS A 85 -23.14 11.18 -12.03
C LYS A 85 -24.22 10.24 -11.52
N ASP A 86 -24.44 9.12 -12.22
CA ASP A 86 -25.52 8.16 -11.93
C ASP A 86 -25.34 7.50 -10.56
N LEU A 87 -24.08 7.28 -10.14
CA LEU A 87 -23.73 6.68 -8.86
C LEU A 87 -23.33 7.71 -7.78
N ASP A 88 -23.47 9.01 -8.08
CA ASP A 88 -23.08 10.14 -7.20
C ASP A 88 -21.67 9.96 -6.56
N LEU A 89 -20.69 9.60 -7.40
CA LEU A 89 -19.35 9.27 -6.93
C LEU A 89 -18.50 10.53 -6.76
N GLN A 90 -18.09 10.78 -5.51
CA GLN A 90 -17.20 11.88 -5.13
C GLN A 90 -15.72 11.57 -5.42
N VAL A 91 -15.42 11.05 -6.61
CA VAL A 91 -14.06 10.78 -7.09
C VAL A 91 -13.82 11.37 -8.48
N SER A 92 -12.56 11.39 -8.91
CA SER A 92 -12.23 11.81 -10.28
C SER A 92 -12.69 10.78 -11.31
N VAL A 93 -13.02 11.24 -12.52
CA VAL A 93 -13.35 10.35 -13.66
C VAL A 93 -12.16 9.41 -13.96
N ARG A 94 -10.93 9.91 -13.83
CA ARG A 94 -9.69 9.12 -13.97
C ARG A 94 -9.65 7.94 -12.99
N THR A 95 -10.11 8.13 -11.74
CA THR A 95 -10.17 7.07 -10.73
C THR A 95 -11.15 5.97 -11.14
N ILE A 96 -12.32 6.35 -11.68
CA ILE A 96 -13.33 5.42 -12.18
C ILE A 96 -12.76 4.61 -13.35
N GLN A 97 -12.17 5.28 -14.35
CA GLN A 97 -11.52 4.62 -15.48
C GLN A 97 -10.46 3.62 -15.04
N ARG A 98 -9.56 4.01 -14.12
CA ARG A 98 -8.51 3.12 -13.59
C ARG A 98 -9.08 1.92 -12.84
N GLU A 99 -10.26 2.04 -12.23
CA GLU A 99 -10.89 0.92 -11.56
C GLU A 99 -11.55 -0.03 -12.57
N LEU A 100 -12.20 0.51 -13.62
CA LEU A 100 -12.78 -0.27 -14.71
C LEU A 100 -11.72 -1.03 -15.52
N GLN A 101 -10.57 -0.40 -15.78
CA GLN A 101 -9.44 -1.02 -16.50
C GLN A 101 -8.82 -2.22 -15.79
N LYS A 102 -9.17 -2.50 -14.53
CA LYS A 102 -8.72 -3.70 -13.81
C LYS A 102 -9.61 -4.91 -14.07
N ASP A 103 -10.73 -4.72 -14.74
CA ASP A 103 -11.66 -5.81 -15.04
C ASP A 103 -11.41 -6.27 -16.46
N ASP A 104 -10.90 -7.50 -16.61
CA ASP A 104 -10.57 -8.08 -17.91
C ASP A 104 -11.81 -8.35 -18.78
N ASN A 105 -13.00 -8.32 -18.19
CA ASN A 105 -14.27 -8.50 -18.92
C ASN A 105 -14.80 -7.20 -19.54
N LEU A 106 -14.12 -6.07 -19.32
CA LEU A 106 -14.55 -4.77 -19.82
C LEU A 106 -13.61 -4.30 -20.95
N VAL A 107 -14.21 -3.90 -22.08
CA VAL A 107 -13.48 -3.33 -23.21
C VAL A 107 -13.71 -1.83 -23.25
N TYR A 108 -12.62 -1.06 -23.28
CA TYR A 108 -12.70 0.38 -23.50
C TYR A 108 -12.94 0.69 -24.98
N ILE A 109 -14.03 1.40 -25.27
CA ILE A 109 -14.35 1.91 -26.59
C ILE A 109 -14.26 3.44 -26.55
N LYS A 110 -13.54 4.02 -27.51
CA LYS A 110 -13.45 5.48 -27.64
C LYS A 110 -14.80 6.02 -28.13
N ALA A 111 -15.39 6.94 -27.38
CA ALA A 111 -16.63 7.58 -27.80
C ALA A 111 -16.42 8.37 -29.10
N THR A 112 -17.14 8.00 -30.16
CA THR A 112 -17.17 8.73 -31.43
C THR A 112 -18.17 9.87 -31.30
N ARG A 113 -17.73 11.12 -31.47
CA ARG A 113 -18.64 12.27 -31.53
C ARG A 113 -19.33 12.26 -32.89
N HIS A 114 -20.62 11.94 -32.95
CA HIS A 114 -21.43 12.36 -34.09
C HIS A 114 -21.74 13.84 -33.92
N LEU A 115 -21.21 14.66 -34.82
CA LEU A 115 -21.65 16.04 -35.01
C LEU A 115 -23.01 15.95 -35.71
N SER A 116 -24.08 16.29 -34.99
CA SER A 116 -25.39 16.59 -35.58
C SER A 116 -25.36 17.94 -36.26
#